data_AF-A0A3D2Y1K8-F1
#
_entry.id   AF-A0A3D2Y1K8-F1
#
_cell.length_a   1.000
_cell.length_b   1.000
_cell.length_c   1.000
_cell.angle_alpha   90.00
_cell.angle_beta   90.00
_cell.angle_gamma   90.00
#
_symmetry.space_group_name_H-M   'P 1'
#
loop_
_entity.id
_entity.type
_entity.pdbx_description
1 polymer ?
#
loop_
_entity_poly.entity_id
_entity_poly.type
_entity_poly.pdbx_seq_one_letter_code
_entity_poly.pdbx_strand_id
1 'polypeptide(L)' 'VASQYPANPNGSPMGITGLTTDDGRCTIMMPHPERVFRAVANSWRDDEWQEDSPWMRIFRNARRFVD' A
#
# COMPACT_ATOMS: atom_id res chain seq x y z
N VAL A 1 -10.72 -13.25 -1.08
CA VAL A 1 -10.68 -11.82 -1.48
C VAL A 1 -11.98 -11.16 -1.05
N ALA A 2 -11.94 -9.97 -0.46
CA ALA A 2 -13.15 -9.28 -0.03
C ALA A 2 -13.91 -8.70 -1.24
N SER A 3 -15.22 -8.93 -1.30
CA SER A 3 -16.13 -8.36 -2.30
C SER A 3 -17.26 -7.52 -1.70
N GLN A 4 -17.45 -7.59 -0.39
CA GLN A 4 -18.55 -6.93 0.31
C GLN A 4 -18.06 -5.72 1.11
N TYR A 5 -18.88 -4.69 1.17
CA TYR A 5 -18.67 -3.53 2.02
C TYR A 5 -18.77 -3.90 3.51
N PRO A 6 -17.93 -3.34 4.41
CA PRO A 6 -16.86 -2.37 4.16
C PRO A 6 -15.49 -2.98 3.85
N ALA A 7 -15.32 -4.30 3.96
CA ALA A 7 -14.04 -4.97 3.72
C ALA A 7 -13.51 -4.73 2.30
N ASN A 8 -14.40 -4.59 1.31
CA ASN A 8 -14.16 -3.91 0.06
C ASN A 8 -14.96 -2.58 0.08
N PRO A 9 -14.30 -1.42 0.25
CA PRO A 9 -15.00 -0.16 0.48
C PRO A 9 -15.58 0.47 -0.79
N ASN A 10 -15.20 0.01 -1.98
CA ASN A 10 -15.57 0.64 -3.26
C ASN A 10 -16.25 -0.31 -4.25
N GLY A 11 -16.34 -1.61 -3.92
CA GLY A 11 -16.99 -2.61 -4.76
C GLY A 11 -16.18 -3.03 -5.99
N SER A 12 -14.89 -2.70 -6.07
CA SER A 12 -14.04 -3.12 -7.19
C SER A 12 -14.08 -4.65 -7.38
N PRO A 13 -14.29 -5.14 -8.61
CA PRO A 13 -14.30 -6.57 -8.90
C PRO A 13 -13.02 -7.24 -8.43
N MET A 14 -13.15 -8.44 -7.86
CA MET A 14 -12.03 -9.21 -7.30
C MET A 14 -11.18 -8.41 -6.29
N GLY A 15 -11.74 -7.39 -5.63
CA GLY A 15 -11.02 -6.57 -4.67
C GLY A 15 -9.83 -5.79 -5.25
N ILE A 16 -9.78 -5.59 -6.57
CA ILE A 16 -8.66 -4.89 -7.23
C ILE A 16 -8.61 -3.43 -6.74
N THR A 17 -7.43 -3.03 -6.26
CA THR A 17 -7.19 -1.67 -5.76
C THR A 17 -5.81 -1.10 -6.16
N GLY A 18 -5.06 -1.84 -6.97
CA GLY A 18 -3.80 -1.41 -7.58
C GLY A 18 -3.47 -2.23 -8.84
N LEU A 19 -2.81 -1.59 -9.79
CA LEU A 19 -2.43 -2.14 -11.09
C LEU A 19 -1.03 -1.63 -11.46
N THR A 20 -0.31 -2.38 -12.28
CA THR A 20 1.02 -2.01 -12.78
C THR A 20 1.12 -2.27 -14.28
N THR A 21 2.06 -1.60 -14.96
CA THR A 21 2.37 -1.87 -16.39
C THR A 21 3.07 -3.21 -16.54
N ASP A 22 3.06 -3.78 -17.76
CA ASP A 22 3.69 -5.08 -18.04
C ASP A 22 5.19 -5.12 -17.70
N ASP A 23 5.87 -3.97 -17.82
CA ASP A 23 7.28 -3.81 -17.46
C ASP A 23 7.51 -3.35 -16.01
N GLY A 24 6.43 -3.18 -15.22
CA GLY A 24 6.46 -2.84 -13.81
C GLY A 24 6.90 -1.41 -13.46
N ARG A 25 7.22 -0.56 -14.45
CA ARG A 25 7.77 0.78 -14.20
C ARG A 25 6.75 1.79 -13.67
N CYS A 26 5.47 1.58 -13.95
CA CYS A 26 4.39 2.43 -13.47
C CYS A 26 3.37 1.61 -12.69
N THR A 27 3.19 1.93 -11.41
CA THR A 27 2.17 1.31 -10.55
C THR A 27 1.22 2.38 -10.03
N ILE A 28 -0.09 2.14 -10.14
CA ILE A 28 -1.15 2.98 -9.59
C ILE A 28 -1.94 2.22 -8.54
N MET A 29 -2.41 2.90 -7.50
CA MET A 29 -3.25 2.29 -6.48
C MET A 29 -4.14 3.35 -5.81
N MET A 30 -5.31 2.90 -5.33
CA MET A 30 -6.25 3.76 -4.60
C MET A 30 -5.94 3.92 -3.10
N PRO A 31 -5.39 2.94 -2.38
CA PRO A 31 -4.95 3.15 -1.00
C PRO A 31 -3.78 4.15 -0.95
N HIS A 32 -3.61 4.82 0.19
CA HIS A 32 -2.65 5.92 0.37
C HIS A 32 -1.43 5.47 1.22
N PRO A 33 -0.45 4.73 0.66
CA PRO A 33 0.72 4.27 1.41
C PRO A 33 1.55 5.42 2.01
N GLU A 34 1.51 6.60 1.38
CA GLU A 34 2.19 7.81 1.82
C GLU A 34 1.57 8.47 3.06
N ARG A 35 0.30 8.14 3.39
CA ARG A 35 -0.31 8.61 4.65
C ARG A 35 0.09 7.76 5.84
N VAL A 36 0.54 6.53 5.60
CA VAL A 36 0.77 5.51 6.62
C VAL A 36 2.16 4.90 6.58
N PHE A 37 3.14 5.54 5.93
CA PHE A 37 4.52 5.05 5.88
C PHE A 37 5.22 5.05 7.24
N ARG A 38 4.80 5.93 8.16
CA ARG A 38 5.25 5.93 9.56
C ARG A 38 4.36 5.00 10.37
N ALA A 39 4.94 4.17 11.22
CA ALA A 39 4.21 3.27 12.10
C ALA A 39 3.16 4.04 12.92
N VAL A 40 3.54 5.15 13.56
CA VAL A 40 2.66 6.00 14.39
C VAL A 40 1.42 6.53 13.68
N ALA A 41 1.42 6.63 12.35
CA ALA A 41 0.28 7.12 11.56
C ALA A 41 -0.75 6.03 11.20
N ASN A 42 -0.52 4.77 11.58
CA ASN A 42 -1.46 3.68 11.36
C ASN A 42 -2.50 3.65 12.49
N SER A 43 -3.79 3.57 12.15
CA SER A 43 -4.88 3.54 13.15
C SER A 43 -4.81 2.32 14.07
N TRP A 44 -4.30 1.21 13.55
CA TRP A 44 -3.90 0.02 14.27
C TRP A 44 -2.57 -0.47 13.69
N ARG A 45 -1.67 -0.93 14.57
CA ARG A 45 -0.39 -1.54 14.22
C ARG A 45 0.01 -2.52 15.31
N ASP A 46 0.97 -3.38 15.01
CA ASP A 46 1.66 -4.16 16.03
C ASP A 46 2.55 -3.24 16.89
N ASP A 47 2.64 -3.54 18.19
CA ASP A 47 3.44 -2.78 19.15
C ASP A 47 4.94 -2.90 18.86
N GLU A 48 5.37 -3.99 18.21
CA GLU A 48 6.77 -4.20 17.83
C GLU A 48 7.24 -3.25 16.72
N TRP A 49 6.32 -2.65 15.94
CA TRP A 49 6.70 -1.71 14.90
C TRP A 49 7.39 -0.48 15.50
N GLN A 50 8.51 -0.08 14.91
CA GLN A 50 9.29 1.07 15.36
C GLN A 50 8.85 2.33 14.61
N GLU A 51 9.72 2.91 13.76
CA GLU A 51 9.40 4.14 13.00
C GLU A 51 8.68 3.84 11.69
N ASP A 52 9.12 2.81 10.94
CA ASP A 52 8.60 2.50 9.61
C ASP A 52 7.44 1.51 9.67
N SER A 53 6.40 1.78 8.88
CA SER A 53 5.42 0.75 8.51
C SER A 53 5.91 -0.04 7.28
N PRO A 54 5.27 -1.18 6.95
CA PRO A 54 5.55 -1.93 5.73
C PRO A 54 5.47 -1.07 4.45
N TRP A 55 4.62 -0.04 4.44
CA TRP A 55 4.42 0.83 3.27
C TRP A 55 5.67 1.65 2.91
N MET A 56 6.58 1.89 3.86
CA MET A 56 7.88 2.51 3.58
C MET A 56 8.67 1.77 2.49
N ARG A 57 8.44 0.45 2.35
CA ARG A 57 9.17 -0.36 1.37
C ARG A 57 8.89 0.04 -0.08
N ILE A 58 7.70 0.57 -0.40
CA ILE A 58 7.37 1.03 -1.75
C ILE A 58 8.35 2.13 -2.19
N PHE A 59 8.54 3.13 -1.31
CA PHE A 59 9.42 4.28 -1.59
C PHE A 59 10.90 3.88 -1.63
N ARG A 60 11.32 2.97 -0.73
CA ARG A 60 12.70 2.42 -0.74
C ARG A 60 13.00 1.61 -2.00
N ASN A 61 12.05 0.82 -2.49
CA ASN A 61 12.21 0.07 -3.74
C ASN A 61 12.36 1.01 -4.94
N ALA A 62 11.56 2.08 -5.01
CA ALA A 62 11.69 3.09 -6.06
C ALA A 62 13.08 3.76 -6.04
N ARG A 63 13.59 4.12 -4.85
CA ARG A 63 14.94 4.71 -4.72
C ARG A 63 16.03 3.75 -5.17
N ARG A 64 15.94 2.47 -4.77
CA ARG A 64 16.90 1.42 -5.16
C ARG A 64 16.86 1.10 -6.65
N PHE A 65 15.71 1.26 -7.32
CA PHE A 65 15.56 0.99 -8.75
C PHE A 65 16.32 2.01 -9.63
N VAL A 66 16.44 3.26 -9.15
CA VAL A 66 17.13 4.34 -9.88
C VAL A 66 18.58 4.53 -9.44
N ASP A 67 19.04 3.76 -8.45
CA ASP A 67 20.47 3.58 -8.13
C ASP A 67 21.12 2.59 -9.11
#